data_AF-A0A285EIR2-F1
#
_entry.id   AF-A0A285EIR2-F1
#
_cell.length_a   1.000
_cell.length_b   1.000
_cell.length_c   1.000
_cell.angle_alpha   90.00
_cell.angle_beta   90.00
_cell.angle_gamma   90.00
#
_symmetry.space_group_name_H-M   'P 1'
#
loop_
_entity.id
_entity.type
_entity.pdbx_description
1 polymer ?
#
loop_
_entity_poly.entity_id
_entity_poly.type
_entity_poly.pdbx_seq_one_letter_code
_entity_poly.pdbx_strand_id
1 'polypeptide(L)'
;MSTPTDVRRQLHLPGQAAVAEGPHDLSGMYVMHHAFRRDLGRFATAVRRTPLDDVAAWRALSARWHRFASVLHHHHTIEDTALWPVLLASVDAAGDPAARATLEAMAAEHELIDPLLESCATGFTAMAYAPDAAARDRLAGRVDAAFGEGGRAFRVLLRLTRGRFERAERAAFRHA
;
A
#
# COMPACT_ATOMS: atom_id res chain seq x y z
N MET A 1 16.61 33.28 16.66
CA MET A 1 17.52 32.44 15.85
C MET A 1 16.79 31.13 15.58
N SER A 2 16.21 30.94 14.39
CA SER A 2 15.65 29.64 14.01
C SER A 2 16.80 28.68 13.73
N THR A 3 16.87 27.60 14.51
CA THR A 3 17.71 26.45 14.19
C THR A 3 17.35 25.96 12.77
N PRO A 4 18.31 25.71 11.88
CA PRO A 4 18.00 25.06 10.62
C PRO A 4 17.36 23.71 10.94
N THR A 5 16.12 23.51 10.52
CA THR A 5 15.45 22.22 10.58
C THR A 5 16.32 21.23 9.84
N ASP A 6 16.88 20.24 10.54
CA ASP A 6 17.74 19.22 9.94
C ASP A 6 16.89 18.40 8.96
N VAL A 7 17.02 18.73 7.68
CA VAL A 7 16.25 18.10 6.60
C VAL A 7 16.85 16.72 6.38
N ARG A 8 16.14 15.68 6.84
CA ARG A 8 16.61 14.31 6.66
C ARG A 8 16.34 13.86 5.25
N ARG A 9 17.42 13.42 4.59
CA ARG A 9 17.34 12.78 3.28
C ARG A 9 16.65 11.42 3.41
N GLN A 10 15.54 11.25 2.72
CA GLN A 10 14.77 10.01 2.77
C GLN A 10 15.20 9.00 1.70
N LEU A 11 14.82 7.74 1.92
CA LEU A 11 15.03 6.66 0.95
C LEU A 11 14.16 6.87 -0.30
N HIS A 12 14.76 6.68 -1.47
CA HIS A 12 14.07 6.62 -2.76
C HIS A 12 14.16 5.21 -3.33
N LEU A 13 13.03 4.50 -3.36
CA LEU A 13 12.97 3.11 -3.82
C LEU A 13 12.37 3.02 -5.24
N PRO A 14 12.71 1.99 -6.04
CA PRO A 14 12.12 1.80 -7.37
C PRO A 14 10.59 1.75 -7.32
N GLY A 15 9.95 2.51 -8.21
CA GLY A 15 8.48 2.59 -8.31
C GLY A 15 7.81 3.53 -7.30
N GLN A 16 8.58 4.26 -6.49
CA GLN A 16 8.06 5.29 -5.60
C GLN A 16 7.74 6.58 -6.39
N ALA A 17 6.55 7.17 -6.18
CA ALA A 17 6.13 8.37 -6.94
C ALA A 17 6.81 9.65 -6.43
N ALA A 18 6.97 9.78 -5.12
CA ALA A 18 7.64 10.92 -4.52
C ALA A 18 8.42 10.55 -3.26
N VAL A 19 9.35 11.42 -2.92
CA VAL A 19 10.12 11.39 -1.69
C VAL A 19 9.94 12.76 -1.06
N ALA A 20 9.58 12.79 0.22
CA ALA A 20 9.40 14.04 0.95
C ALA A 20 10.49 14.21 1.98
N GLU A 21 11.38 15.16 1.71
CA GLU A 21 12.40 15.56 2.68
C GLU A 21 11.74 16.36 3.80
N GLY A 22 12.13 16.09 5.03
CA GLY A 22 11.49 16.65 6.23
C GLY A 22 12.25 16.27 7.50
N PRO A 23 11.85 16.82 8.66
CA PRO A 23 12.47 16.45 9.93
C PRO A 23 12.09 15.04 10.40
N HIS A 24 11.03 14.41 9.88
CA HIS A 24 10.63 13.05 10.24
C HIS A 24 11.30 11.97 9.38
N ASP A 25 11.57 10.81 9.98
CA ASP A 25 12.07 9.64 9.25
C ASP A 25 10.90 8.79 8.74
N LEU A 26 10.75 8.74 7.41
CA LEU A 26 9.73 7.98 6.69
C LEU A 26 10.32 6.72 6.03
N SER A 27 11.55 6.34 6.37
CA SER A 27 12.23 5.18 5.77
C SER A 27 11.44 3.88 5.96
N GLY A 28 10.89 3.67 7.16
CA GLY A 28 10.05 2.51 7.46
C GLY A 28 8.80 2.45 6.59
N MET A 29 8.11 3.57 6.43
CA MET A 29 6.94 3.74 5.56
C MET A 29 7.26 3.32 4.13
N TYR A 30 8.32 3.88 3.54
CA TYR A 30 8.70 3.59 2.16
C TYR A 30 9.16 2.15 1.94
N VAL A 31 9.94 1.59 2.86
CA VAL A 31 10.41 0.19 2.77
C VAL A 31 9.24 -0.78 2.83
N MET A 32 8.29 -0.58 3.76
CA MET A 32 7.12 -1.44 3.89
C MET A 32 6.23 -1.37 2.65
N HIS A 33 5.92 -0.16 2.20
CA HIS A 33 5.13 0.10 0.99
C HIS A 33 5.78 -0.47 -0.29
N HIS A 34 7.10 -0.41 -0.41
CA HIS A 34 7.81 -1.07 -1.50
C HIS A 34 7.70 -2.60 -1.42
N ALA A 35 7.88 -3.18 -0.22
CA ALA A 35 7.75 -4.62 0.00
C ALA A 35 6.34 -5.13 -0.33
N PHE A 36 5.29 -4.38 0.06
CA PHE A 36 3.91 -4.75 -0.23
C PHE A 36 3.61 -4.78 -1.73
N ARG A 37 3.99 -3.74 -2.48
CA ARG A 37 3.81 -3.69 -3.94
C ARG A 37 4.55 -4.83 -4.64
N ARG A 38 5.80 -5.08 -4.24
CA ARG A 38 6.61 -6.18 -4.76
C ARG A 38 5.94 -7.53 -4.52
N ASP A 39 5.47 -7.77 -3.30
CA ASP A 39 4.90 -9.06 -2.92
C ASP A 39 3.52 -9.29 -3.53
N LEU A 40 2.68 -8.26 -3.69
CA LEU A 40 1.44 -8.36 -4.46
C LEU A 40 1.70 -8.75 -5.93
N GLY A 41 2.71 -8.15 -6.57
CA GLY A 41 3.12 -8.54 -7.92
C GLY A 41 3.60 -9.99 -8.02
N ARG A 42 4.29 -10.49 -6.97
CA ARG A 42 4.69 -11.89 -6.85
C ARG A 42 3.49 -12.82 -6.66
N PHE A 43 2.50 -12.46 -5.85
CA PHE A 43 1.27 -13.24 -5.71
C PHE A 43 0.50 -13.32 -7.02
N ALA A 44 0.33 -12.20 -7.73
CA ALA A 44 -0.36 -12.17 -9.02
C ALA A 44 0.31 -13.12 -10.03
N THR A 45 1.64 -13.11 -10.05
CA THR A 45 2.44 -14.04 -10.88
C THR A 45 2.28 -15.49 -10.43
N ALA A 46 2.35 -15.76 -9.11
CA ALA A 46 2.25 -17.11 -8.57
C ALA A 46 0.89 -17.72 -8.84
N VAL A 47 -0.22 -17.01 -8.61
CA VAL A 47 -1.58 -17.50 -8.87
C VAL A 47 -1.75 -17.96 -10.31
N ARG A 48 -1.15 -17.26 -11.28
CA ARG A 48 -1.24 -17.64 -12.70
C ARG A 48 -0.35 -18.80 -13.10
N ARG A 49 0.79 -18.99 -12.41
CA ARG A 49 1.85 -19.92 -12.82
C ARG A 49 1.85 -21.23 -12.05
N THR A 50 1.26 -21.29 -10.86
CA THR A 50 1.19 -22.51 -10.06
C THR A 50 0.29 -23.54 -10.76
N PRO A 51 0.79 -24.76 -11.02
CA PRO A 51 -0.03 -25.86 -11.53
C PRO A 51 -1.22 -26.15 -10.60
N LEU A 52 -2.36 -26.56 -11.17
CA LEU A 52 -3.55 -26.83 -10.36
C LEU A 52 -3.34 -28.01 -9.40
N ASP A 53 -2.61 -29.04 -9.84
CA ASP A 53 -2.32 -30.25 -9.08
C ASP A 53 -1.22 -30.08 -8.02
N ASP A 54 -0.51 -28.94 -7.98
CA ASP A 54 0.48 -28.64 -6.95
C ASP A 54 -0.19 -28.10 -5.66
N VAL A 55 -0.87 -29.01 -4.97
CA VAL A 55 -1.57 -28.72 -3.70
C VAL A 55 -0.61 -28.18 -2.63
N ALA A 56 0.65 -28.63 -2.63
CA ALA A 56 1.65 -28.17 -1.67
C ALA A 56 1.98 -26.68 -1.89
N ALA A 57 2.17 -26.26 -3.15
CA ALA A 57 2.37 -24.86 -3.48
C ALA A 57 1.15 -24.00 -3.13
N TRP A 58 -0.07 -24.47 -3.39
CA TRP A 58 -1.28 -23.72 -3.03
C TRP A 58 -1.44 -23.52 -1.51
N ARG A 59 -1.13 -24.54 -0.71
CA ARG A 59 -1.08 -24.42 0.76
C ARG A 59 -0.03 -23.42 1.23
N ALA A 60 1.16 -23.46 0.63
CA ALA A 60 2.23 -22.52 0.95
C ALA A 60 1.85 -21.07 0.57
N LEU A 61 1.23 -20.87 -0.59
CA LEU A 61 0.72 -19.57 -1.02
C LEU A 61 -0.37 -19.04 -0.09
N SER A 62 -1.30 -19.90 0.34
CA SER A 62 -2.32 -19.52 1.31
C SER A 62 -1.71 -19.09 2.65
N ALA A 63 -0.80 -19.88 3.22
CA ALA A 63 -0.10 -19.49 4.45
C ALA A 63 0.69 -18.18 4.30
N ARG A 64 1.33 -17.97 3.13
CA ARG A 64 2.07 -16.73 2.84
C ARG A 64 1.14 -15.53 2.70
N TRP A 65 -0.05 -15.69 2.11
CA TRP A 65 -1.05 -14.63 1.97
C TRP A 65 -1.59 -14.20 3.34
N HIS A 66 -1.96 -15.14 4.21
CA HIS A 66 -2.45 -14.80 5.55
C HIS A 66 -1.41 -14.02 6.37
N ARG A 67 -0.13 -14.40 6.30
CA ARG A 67 0.95 -13.62 6.92
C ARG A 67 1.11 -12.23 6.28
N PHE A 68 1.03 -12.15 4.95
CA PHE A 68 1.09 -10.87 4.24
C PHE A 68 -0.04 -9.93 4.67
N ALA A 69 -1.29 -10.43 4.66
CA ALA A 69 -2.47 -9.66 5.03
C ALA A 69 -2.42 -9.19 6.49
N SER A 70 -1.98 -10.05 7.41
CA SER A 70 -1.82 -9.67 8.83
C SER A 70 -0.79 -8.55 9.02
N VAL A 71 0.36 -8.62 8.33
CA VAL A 71 1.38 -7.56 8.40
C VAL A 71 0.87 -6.26 7.78
N LEU A 72 0.18 -6.33 6.64
CA LEU A 72 -0.39 -5.16 5.97
C LEU A 72 -1.48 -4.49 6.82
N HIS A 73 -2.38 -5.26 7.42
CA HIS A 73 -3.41 -4.74 8.30
C HIS A 73 -2.82 -4.06 9.54
N HIS A 74 -1.79 -4.66 10.16
CA HIS A 74 -1.09 -4.02 11.28
C HIS A 74 -0.38 -2.72 10.86
N HIS A 75 0.20 -2.69 9.67
CA HIS A 75 0.81 -1.50 9.08
C HIS A 75 -0.22 -0.38 8.89
N HIS A 76 -1.36 -0.65 8.26
CA HIS A 76 -2.47 0.31 8.11
C HIS A 76 -2.98 0.79 9.49
N THR A 77 -3.14 -0.12 10.45
CA THR A 77 -3.58 0.23 11.81
C THR A 77 -2.65 1.24 12.48
N ILE A 78 -1.33 1.07 12.34
CA ILE A 78 -0.35 2.02 12.89
C ILE A 78 -0.44 3.36 12.16
N GLU A 79 -0.58 3.35 10.83
CA GLU A 79 -0.75 4.57 10.06
C GLU A 79 -2.00 5.34 10.53
N ASP A 80 -3.14 4.67 10.65
CA ASP A 80 -4.42 5.27 11.03
C ASP A 80 -4.44 5.81 12.46
N THR A 81 -3.84 5.07 13.40
CA THR A 81 -3.94 5.38 14.83
C THR A 81 -2.81 6.26 15.34
N ALA A 82 -1.66 6.29 14.66
CA ALA A 82 -0.47 7.00 15.14
C ALA A 82 0.14 7.97 14.12
N LEU A 83 0.20 7.63 12.83
CA LEU A 83 0.88 8.47 11.83
C LEU A 83 -0.03 9.57 11.30
N TRP A 84 -1.19 9.23 10.75
CA TRP A 84 -2.12 10.19 10.13
C TRP A 84 -2.55 11.32 11.06
N PRO A 85 -2.87 11.08 12.35
CA PRO A 85 -3.21 12.18 13.26
C PRO A 85 -2.07 13.21 13.41
N VAL A 86 -0.81 12.75 13.48
CA VAL A 86 0.36 13.63 13.59
C VAL A 86 0.54 14.44 12.31
N LEU A 87 0.46 13.79 11.15
CA LEU A 87 0.62 14.45 9.86
C LEU A 87 -0.49 15.46 9.57
N LEU A 88 -1.74 15.13 9.89
CA LEU A 88 -2.87 16.03 9.77
C LEU A 88 -2.70 17.27 10.65
N ALA A 89 -2.27 17.10 11.92
CA ALA A 89 -2.00 18.21 12.82
C ALA A 89 -0.91 19.15 12.29
N SER A 90 0.18 18.59 11.74
CA SER A 90 1.25 19.39 11.13
C SER A 90 0.78 20.17 9.89
N VAL A 91 -0.01 19.51 9.04
CA VAL A 91 -0.57 20.13 7.83
C VAL A 91 -1.58 21.22 8.16
N ASP A 92 -2.40 21.03 9.20
CA ASP A 92 -3.34 22.03 9.69
C ASP A 92 -2.63 23.25 10.25
N ALA A 93 -1.57 23.04 11.04
CA ALA A 93 -0.74 24.12 11.57
C ALA A 93 -0.04 24.92 10.45
N ALA A 94 0.28 24.26 9.33
CA ALA A 94 0.85 24.90 8.15
C ALA A 94 -0.18 25.59 7.24
N GLY A 95 -1.48 25.38 7.46
CA GLY A 95 -2.54 25.96 6.64
C GLY A 95 -2.56 25.45 5.19
N ASP A 96 -2.22 24.16 4.98
CA ASP A 96 -2.09 23.56 3.64
C ASP A 96 -3.27 22.60 3.33
N PRO A 97 -4.40 23.12 2.80
CA PRO A 97 -5.60 22.31 2.55
C PRO A 97 -5.39 21.24 1.46
N ALA A 98 -4.43 21.45 0.55
CA ALA A 98 -4.12 20.47 -0.50
C ALA A 98 -3.37 19.26 0.06
N ALA A 99 -2.41 19.51 0.94
CA ALA A 99 -1.75 18.46 1.72
C ALA A 99 -2.76 17.71 2.60
N ARG A 100 -3.71 18.42 3.22
CA ARG A 100 -4.72 17.79 4.09
C ARG A 100 -5.60 16.82 3.31
N ALA A 101 -6.16 17.28 2.19
CA ALA A 101 -6.99 16.46 1.32
C ALA A 101 -6.23 15.24 0.77
N THR A 102 -4.91 15.35 0.60
CA THR A 102 -4.05 14.23 0.21
C THR A 102 -3.98 13.17 1.30
N LEU A 103 -3.71 13.56 2.55
CA LEU A 103 -3.65 12.63 3.68
C LEU A 103 -4.99 11.96 3.96
N GLU A 104 -6.09 12.70 3.88
CA GLU A 104 -7.45 12.15 4.05
C GLU A 104 -7.78 11.12 2.94
N ALA A 105 -7.39 11.40 1.69
CA ALA A 105 -7.56 10.45 0.59
C ALA A 105 -6.73 9.18 0.79
N MET A 106 -5.48 9.31 1.25
CA MET A 106 -4.62 8.16 1.55
C MET A 106 -5.20 7.30 2.70
N ALA A 107 -5.67 7.93 3.78
CA ALA A 107 -6.29 7.21 4.90
C ALA A 107 -7.57 6.46 4.47
N ALA A 108 -8.39 7.08 3.62
CA ALA A 108 -9.62 6.46 3.11
C ALA A 108 -9.36 5.22 2.23
N GLU A 109 -8.16 5.08 1.66
CA GLU A 109 -7.80 3.89 0.87
C GLU A 109 -7.71 2.62 1.71
N HIS A 110 -7.39 2.73 3.02
CA HIS A 110 -7.29 1.57 3.90
C HIS A 110 -8.63 0.83 4.01
N GLU A 111 -9.74 1.57 4.10
CA GLU A 111 -11.10 1.02 4.15
C GLU A 111 -11.47 0.23 2.88
N LEU A 112 -10.87 0.59 1.74
CA LEU A 112 -11.09 -0.09 0.45
C LEU A 112 -10.22 -1.33 0.29
N ILE A 113 -9.00 -1.31 0.84
CA ILE A 113 -8.01 -2.39 0.68
C ILE A 113 -8.36 -3.58 1.56
N ASP A 114 -8.76 -3.36 2.81
CA ASP A 114 -8.98 -4.43 3.79
C ASP A 114 -10.00 -5.50 3.32
N PRO A 115 -11.17 -5.15 2.73
CA PRO A 115 -12.08 -6.13 2.15
C PRO A 115 -11.49 -6.94 0.99
N LEU A 116 -10.59 -6.35 0.21
CA LEU A 116 -9.91 -7.05 -0.90
C LEU A 116 -8.91 -8.08 -0.37
N LEU A 117 -8.23 -7.77 0.73
CA LEU A 117 -7.30 -8.70 1.38
C LEU A 117 -8.04 -9.94 1.88
N GLU A 118 -9.20 -9.74 2.50
CA GLU A 118 -10.08 -10.83 2.97
C GLU A 118 -10.61 -11.68 1.80
N SER A 119 -11.05 -11.03 0.72
CA SER A 119 -11.53 -11.73 -0.49
C SER A 119 -10.44 -12.60 -1.13
N CYS A 120 -9.20 -12.11 -1.14
CA CYS A 120 -8.04 -12.88 -1.58
C CYS A 120 -7.72 -14.03 -0.62
N ALA A 121 -7.78 -13.80 0.71
CA ALA A 121 -7.52 -14.83 1.71
C ALA A 121 -8.49 -16.01 1.54
N THR A 122 -9.78 -15.70 1.38
CA THR A 122 -10.81 -16.70 1.04
C THR A 122 -10.45 -17.48 -0.23
N GLY A 123 -10.00 -16.79 -1.29
CA GLY A 123 -9.64 -17.44 -2.55
C GLY A 123 -8.41 -18.33 -2.45
N PHE A 124 -7.37 -17.90 -1.72
CA PHE A 124 -6.20 -18.73 -1.45
C PHE A 124 -6.54 -19.95 -0.59
N THR A 125 -7.41 -19.82 0.40
CA THR A 125 -7.89 -20.95 1.20
C THR A 125 -8.66 -21.95 0.36
N ALA A 126 -9.53 -21.48 -0.55
CA ALA A 126 -10.23 -22.37 -1.49
C ALA A 126 -9.25 -23.15 -2.38
N MET A 127 -8.27 -22.47 -2.99
CA MET A 127 -7.24 -23.12 -3.80
C MET A 127 -6.37 -24.10 -3.01
N ALA A 128 -6.08 -23.83 -1.74
CA ALA A 128 -5.30 -24.73 -0.89
C ALA A 128 -6.04 -26.03 -0.51
N TYR A 129 -7.38 -26.01 -0.55
CA TYR A 129 -8.23 -27.14 -0.21
C TYR A 129 -8.64 -27.95 -1.45
N ALA A 130 -9.15 -27.27 -2.48
CA ALA A 130 -9.64 -27.86 -3.72
C ALA A 130 -9.25 -26.97 -4.90
N PRO A 131 -8.02 -27.10 -5.44
CA PRO A 131 -7.61 -26.33 -6.60
C PRO A 131 -8.52 -26.59 -7.80
N ASP A 132 -9.07 -25.51 -8.36
CA ASP A 132 -9.87 -25.58 -9.59
C ASP A 132 -9.55 -24.38 -10.49
N ALA A 133 -9.68 -24.58 -11.80
CA ALA A 133 -9.33 -23.56 -12.80
C ALA A 133 -10.16 -22.27 -12.62
N ALA A 134 -11.46 -22.41 -12.33
CA ALA A 134 -12.35 -21.27 -12.19
C ALA A 134 -12.08 -20.49 -10.89
N ALA A 135 -11.74 -21.15 -9.78
CA ALA A 135 -11.31 -20.51 -8.55
C ALA A 135 -9.96 -19.82 -8.71
N ARG A 136 -9.02 -20.42 -9.44
CA ARG A 136 -7.75 -19.76 -9.78
C ARG A 136 -7.99 -18.47 -10.55
N ASP A 137 -8.86 -18.50 -11.56
CA ASP A 137 -9.15 -17.31 -12.37
C ASP A 137 -9.88 -16.22 -11.56
N ARG A 138 -10.83 -16.61 -10.68
CA ARG A 138 -11.44 -15.68 -9.72
C ARG A 138 -10.41 -15.09 -8.75
N LEU A 139 -9.51 -15.90 -8.22
CA LEU A 139 -8.44 -15.45 -7.33
C LEU A 139 -7.47 -14.50 -8.05
N ALA A 140 -7.11 -14.80 -9.31
CA ALA A 140 -6.28 -13.91 -10.12
C ALA A 140 -6.92 -12.53 -10.27
N GLY A 141 -8.22 -12.48 -10.58
CA GLY A 141 -8.97 -11.21 -10.65
C GLY A 141 -8.99 -10.45 -9.32
N ARG A 142 -9.12 -11.14 -8.18
CA ARG A 142 -9.07 -10.51 -6.84
C ARG A 142 -7.70 -9.96 -6.51
N VAL A 143 -6.63 -10.70 -6.81
CA VAL A 143 -5.25 -10.24 -6.59
C VAL A 143 -4.90 -9.08 -7.51
N ASP A 144 -5.36 -9.11 -8.76
CA ASP A 144 -5.21 -7.99 -9.70
C ASP A 144 -6.03 -6.77 -9.24
N ALA A 145 -7.19 -6.96 -8.59
CA ALA A 145 -7.94 -5.88 -7.96
C ALA A 145 -7.22 -5.31 -6.73
N ALA A 146 -6.62 -6.14 -5.87
CA ALA A 146 -5.83 -5.68 -4.73
C ALA A 146 -4.56 -4.91 -5.18
N PHE A 147 -3.90 -5.39 -6.24
CA PHE A 147 -2.79 -4.67 -6.89
C PHE A 147 -3.28 -3.41 -7.63
N GLY A 148 -4.49 -3.50 -8.17
CA GLY A 148 -5.22 -2.47 -8.87
C GLY A 148 -5.52 -1.29 -7.96
N GLU A 149 -6.23 -1.52 -6.85
CA GLU A 149 -6.66 -0.59 -5.80
C GLU A 149 -5.49 -0.07 -4.97
N GLY A 150 -4.58 -0.95 -4.52
CA GLY A 150 -3.29 -0.53 -3.94
C GLY A 150 -2.40 0.27 -4.93
N GLY A 151 -2.80 0.34 -6.20
CA GLY A 151 -2.23 1.20 -7.22
C GLY A 151 -3.23 2.16 -7.88
N ARG A 152 -4.50 2.26 -7.49
CA ARG A 152 -5.55 3.09 -8.11
C ARG A 152 -5.74 4.34 -7.28
N ALA A 153 -5.69 4.21 -5.96
CA ALA A 153 -5.06 5.16 -5.05
C ALA A 153 -3.93 5.98 -5.71
N PHE A 154 -2.86 5.29 -6.10
CA PHE A 154 -1.70 5.90 -6.77
C PHE A 154 -1.99 6.35 -8.22
N ARG A 155 -2.78 5.59 -9.02
CA ARG A 155 -2.97 5.83 -10.48
C ARG A 155 -4.12 6.75 -10.86
N VAL A 156 -5.23 6.79 -10.13
CA VAL A 156 -6.34 7.75 -10.34
C VAL A 156 -5.86 9.14 -9.96
N LEU A 157 -5.10 9.18 -8.88
CA LEU A 157 -4.40 10.35 -8.40
C LEU A 157 -3.32 10.78 -9.42
N LEU A 158 -2.47 9.87 -9.93
CA LEU A 158 -1.55 10.18 -11.05
C LEU A 158 -2.26 10.57 -12.37
N ARG A 159 -3.36 9.91 -12.77
CA ARG A 159 -4.03 10.14 -14.08
C ARG A 159 -4.77 11.47 -14.14
N LEU A 160 -5.30 11.96 -13.02
CA LEU A 160 -6.03 13.23 -12.97
C LEU A 160 -5.14 14.43 -12.62
N THR A 161 -3.87 14.22 -12.25
CA THR A 161 -3.04 15.29 -11.66
C THR A 161 -1.56 15.29 -12.08
N ARG A 162 -1.23 14.76 -13.26
CA ARG A 162 0.14 14.57 -13.83
C ARG A 162 1.16 15.72 -13.76
N GLY A 163 0.86 16.87 -13.16
CA GLY A 163 1.85 17.88 -12.78
C GLY A 163 1.69 18.49 -11.39
N ARG A 164 0.67 18.14 -10.59
CA ARG A 164 0.39 18.78 -9.29
C ARG A 164 0.62 17.87 -8.07
N PHE A 165 0.49 16.53 -8.18
CA PHE A 165 0.63 15.66 -7.01
C PHE A 165 2.03 15.15 -6.68
N GLU A 166 2.96 15.12 -7.63
CA GLU A 166 4.39 15.01 -7.30
C GLU A 166 4.85 16.13 -6.34
N ARG A 167 4.11 17.26 -6.31
CA ARG A 167 4.28 18.33 -5.32
C ARG A 167 3.43 18.11 -4.06
N ALA A 168 2.28 17.45 -4.14
CA ALA A 168 1.34 17.31 -3.03
C ALA A 168 1.71 16.19 -2.05
N GLU A 169 2.26 15.04 -2.47
CA GLU A 169 2.88 14.08 -1.53
C GLU A 169 4.09 14.72 -0.87
N ARG A 170 4.94 15.38 -1.67
CA ARG A 170 6.04 16.19 -1.13
C ARG A 170 5.53 17.26 -0.16
N ALA A 171 4.38 17.87 -0.40
CA ALA A 171 3.81 18.87 0.48
C ALA A 171 3.17 18.27 1.74
N ALA A 172 2.42 17.17 1.63
CA ALA A 172 1.83 16.47 2.76
C ALA A 172 2.90 16.03 3.76
N PHE A 173 4.02 15.54 3.25
CA PHE A 173 5.11 15.04 4.08
C PHE A 173 6.26 16.05 4.28
N ARG A 174 6.25 17.26 3.68
CA ARG A 174 7.25 18.31 4.05
C ARG A 174 7.02 18.88 5.45
N HIS A 175 5.78 18.74 5.92
CA HIS A 175 5.34 19.18 7.24
C HIS A 175 5.43 18.05 8.27
N ALA A 176 5.78 16.83 7.82
CA ALA A 176 6.21 15.72 8.65
C ALA A 176 7.67 15.95 9.07
#